data_AF-A0A951XCI0-F1
#
_entry.id   AF-A0A951XCI0-F1
#
_cell.length_a   1.000
_cell.length_b   1.000
_cell.length_c   1.000
_cell.angle_alpha   90.00
_cell.angle_beta   90.00
_cell.angle_gamma   90.00
#
_symmetry.space_group_name_H-M   'P 1'
#
loop_
_entity.id
_entity.type
_entity.pdbx_description
1 polymer ?
#
loop_
_entity_poly.entity_id
_entity_poly.type
_entity_poly.pdbx_seq_one_letter_code
_entity_poly.pdbx_strand_id
1 'polypeptide(L)'
;MTISDIITLVSLAIAIIAILSEKNRNHLLFKFHIVDYILFLLCFGLINYFVFYESFFTRGLYISQLYTNWGLKNPKNYAYLISIGILIYFFYKIWYAFYPYSKLQRVMSFYSRLIENNEIPFLLDIIDRYHKIDIIKAVEQTKDYDTKDDIRQLRFHKETSKEKVKRRLNEVIKFLFPYSWQNRKIYGVNVLYNILNDHAFMVLASNQRPYLFADIFSHFKKSKRDGFPKELVNLFLSELIHQKQFWLKRELQDSQNHDTGQPEWFFENNRILAALIQDLSVADVNEVWRPFGEAAIHEIEDERNLGYESKMFKEFKEKQFLWEYRTYFSIQGSI
;
A
#
# COMPACT_ATOMS: atom_id res chain seq x y z
N MET A 1 -26.39 -33.01 3.46
CA MET A 1 -24.91 -33.04 3.52
C MET A 1 -24.47 -34.42 3.95
N THR A 2 -23.71 -35.09 3.10
CA THR A 2 -23.11 -36.41 3.32
C THR A 2 -21.62 -36.26 3.62
N ILE A 3 -20.98 -37.35 4.05
CA ILE A 3 -19.52 -37.40 4.25
C ILE A 3 -18.78 -37.10 2.94
N SER A 4 -19.30 -37.61 1.81
CA SER A 4 -18.75 -37.34 0.47
C SER A 4 -18.73 -35.84 0.16
N ASP A 5 -19.80 -35.13 0.51
CA ASP A 5 -19.90 -33.68 0.27
C ASP A 5 -18.84 -32.89 1.07
N ILE A 6 -18.59 -33.29 2.33
CA ILE A 6 -17.55 -32.67 3.18
C ILE A 6 -16.16 -32.91 2.58
N ILE A 7 -15.86 -34.16 2.21
CA ILE A 7 -14.56 -34.53 1.62
C ILE A 7 -14.36 -33.76 0.30
N THR A 8 -15.42 -33.62 -0.49
CA THR A 8 -15.38 -32.87 -1.76
C THR A 8 -15.06 -31.40 -1.52
N LEU A 9 -15.71 -30.75 -0.56
CA LEU A 9 -15.45 -29.35 -0.21
C LEU A 9 -14.02 -29.12 0.27
N VAL A 10 -13.51 -29.99 1.15
CA VAL A 10 -12.13 -29.90 1.66
C VAL A 10 -11.13 -30.12 0.53
N SER A 11 -11.36 -31.12 -0.32
CA SER A 11 -10.49 -31.42 -1.47
C SER A 11 -10.45 -30.25 -2.46
N LEU A 12 -11.61 -29.63 -2.74
CA LEU A 12 -11.70 -28.46 -3.59
C LEU A 12 -10.93 -27.26 -3.00
N ALA A 13 -11.06 -27.00 -1.70
CA ALA A 13 -10.34 -25.91 -1.04
C ALA A 13 -8.81 -26.12 -1.09
N ILE A 14 -8.34 -27.35 -0.85
CA ILE A 14 -6.91 -27.69 -0.95
C ILE A 14 -6.43 -27.53 -2.39
N ALA A 15 -7.20 -28.00 -3.37
CA ALA A 15 -6.87 -27.89 -4.78
C ALA A 15 -6.73 -26.42 -5.22
N ILE A 16 -7.66 -25.56 -4.82
CA ILE A 16 -7.60 -24.11 -5.10
C ILE A 16 -6.30 -23.52 -4.53
N ILE A 17 -5.96 -23.83 -3.27
CA ILE A 17 -4.74 -23.31 -2.63
C ILE A 17 -3.47 -23.86 -3.30
N ALA A 18 -3.50 -25.11 -3.77
CA ALA A 18 -2.36 -25.75 -4.43
C ALA A 18 -2.07 -25.19 -5.82
N ILE A 19 -3.10 -24.76 -6.56
CA ILE A 19 -2.97 -24.17 -7.91
C ILE A 19 -2.42 -22.74 -7.85
N LEU A 20 -2.59 -22.03 -6.75
CA LEU A 20 -2.07 -20.67 -6.61
C LEU A 20 -0.55 -20.64 -6.60
N SER A 21 0.02 -19.68 -7.34
CA SER A 21 1.46 -19.38 -7.29
C SER A 21 1.90 -19.06 -5.85
N GLU A 22 3.16 -19.30 -5.54
CA GLU A 22 3.67 -19.15 -4.17
C GLU A 22 3.41 -17.75 -3.59
N LYS A 23 3.59 -16.69 -4.39
CA LYS A 23 3.31 -15.31 -3.97
C LYS A 23 1.83 -15.05 -3.70
N ASN A 24 0.94 -15.56 -4.55
CA ASN A 24 -0.51 -15.42 -4.39
C ASN A 24 -0.99 -16.20 -3.15
N ARG A 25 -0.45 -17.40 -2.96
CA ARG A 25 -0.71 -18.24 -1.79
C ARG A 25 -0.24 -17.55 -0.50
N ASN A 26 0.98 -17.03 -0.47
CA ASN A 26 1.51 -16.32 0.70
C ASN A 26 0.69 -15.06 1.01
N HIS A 27 0.38 -14.24 0.00
CA HIS A 27 -0.49 -13.07 0.13
C HIS A 27 -1.85 -13.43 0.75
N LEU A 28 -2.49 -14.50 0.27
CA LEU A 28 -3.78 -14.98 0.77
C LEU A 28 -3.67 -15.49 2.20
N LEU A 29 -2.68 -16.34 2.50
CA LEU A 29 -2.50 -16.94 3.82
C LEU A 29 -2.22 -15.88 4.90
N PHE A 30 -1.56 -14.77 4.55
CA PHE A 30 -1.32 -13.69 5.50
C PHE A 30 -2.58 -12.94 5.93
N LYS A 31 -3.71 -13.06 5.22
CA LYS A 31 -4.98 -12.42 5.62
C LYS A 31 -5.66 -13.14 6.80
N PHE A 32 -5.34 -14.41 7.02
CA PHE A 32 -5.97 -15.23 8.05
C PHE A 32 -5.28 -15.06 9.42
N HIS A 33 -6.09 -14.69 10.42
CA HIS A 33 -5.68 -14.60 11.82
C HIS A 33 -5.79 -15.96 12.52
N ILE A 34 -5.11 -16.16 13.66
CA ILE A 34 -5.21 -17.42 14.44
C ILE A 34 -6.66 -17.75 14.81
N VAL A 35 -7.45 -16.71 15.10
CA VAL A 35 -8.89 -16.84 15.41
C VAL A 35 -9.67 -17.42 14.24
N ASP A 36 -9.28 -17.13 12.99
CA ASP A 36 -9.95 -17.70 11.81
C ASP A 36 -9.73 -19.21 11.74
N TYR A 37 -8.52 -19.68 12.04
CA TYR A 37 -8.22 -21.11 12.07
C TYR A 37 -8.98 -21.83 13.19
N ILE A 38 -9.08 -21.21 14.38
CA ILE A 38 -9.88 -21.75 15.49
C ILE A 38 -11.36 -21.80 15.11
N LEU A 39 -11.89 -20.75 14.46
CA LEU A 39 -13.26 -20.70 13.96
C LEU A 39 -13.51 -21.82 12.94
N PHE A 40 -12.61 -22.01 11.97
CA PHE A 40 -12.74 -23.09 10.99
C PHE A 40 -12.71 -24.47 11.63
N LEU A 41 -11.83 -24.70 12.62
CA LEU A 41 -11.77 -25.95 13.36
C LEU A 41 -13.05 -26.20 14.15
N LEU A 42 -13.57 -25.18 14.84
CA LEU A 42 -14.80 -25.26 15.62
C LEU A 42 -15.99 -25.58 14.70
N CYS A 43 -16.13 -24.84 13.61
CA CYS A 43 -17.23 -25.04 12.68
C CYS A 43 -17.13 -26.39 11.96
N PHE A 44 -15.92 -26.87 11.66
CA PHE A 44 -15.70 -28.24 11.15
C PHE A 44 -16.18 -29.29 12.16
N GLY A 45 -15.86 -29.11 13.45
CA GLY A 45 -16.38 -29.96 14.52
C GLY A 45 -17.91 -29.95 14.60
N LEU A 46 -18.52 -28.77 14.55
CA LEU A 46 -19.99 -28.62 14.55
C LEU A 46 -20.66 -29.27 13.34
N ILE A 47 -20.10 -29.09 12.14
CA ILE A 47 -20.61 -29.74 10.92
C ILE A 47 -20.64 -31.25 11.10
N ASN A 48 -19.53 -31.84 11.58
CA ASN A 48 -19.46 -33.28 11.81
C ASN A 48 -20.43 -33.74 12.91
N TYR A 49 -20.55 -32.99 14.00
CA TYR A 49 -21.53 -33.28 15.06
C TYR A 49 -22.95 -33.35 14.51
N PHE A 50 -23.36 -32.40 13.68
CA PHE A 50 -24.71 -32.37 13.07
C PHE A 50 -24.90 -33.44 11.99
N VAL A 51 -23.86 -33.81 11.24
CA VAL A 51 -23.93 -34.90 10.24
C VAL A 51 -24.11 -36.26 10.92
N PHE A 52 -23.41 -36.50 12.03
CA PHE A 52 -23.49 -37.73 12.82
C PHE A 52 -24.47 -37.64 14.00
N TYR A 53 -25.37 -36.67 14.00
CA TYR A 53 -26.25 -36.37 15.14
C TYR A 53 -27.04 -37.60 15.62
N GLU A 54 -27.59 -38.41 14.71
CA GLU A 54 -28.33 -39.64 15.05
C GLU A 54 -27.45 -40.65 15.83
N SER A 55 -26.17 -40.75 15.47
CA SER A 55 -25.21 -41.63 16.17
C SER A 55 -24.82 -41.09 17.54
N PHE A 56 -24.77 -39.76 17.71
CA PHE A 56 -24.53 -39.16 19.03
C PHE A 56 -25.77 -39.23 19.93
N PHE A 57 -26.96 -39.07 19.35
CA PHE A 57 -28.23 -39.16 20.05
C PHE A 57 -28.45 -40.55 20.65
N THR A 58 -28.18 -41.62 19.88
CA THR A 58 -28.30 -43.01 20.37
C THR A 58 -27.33 -43.34 21.51
N ARG A 59 -26.21 -42.63 21.61
CA ARG A 59 -25.19 -42.80 22.68
C ARG A 59 -25.40 -41.86 23.88
N GLY A 60 -26.47 -41.06 23.88
CA GLY A 60 -26.74 -40.08 24.94
C GLY A 60 -25.80 -38.87 24.94
N LEU A 61 -24.99 -38.67 23.90
CA LEU A 61 -24.03 -37.56 23.76
C LEU A 61 -24.67 -36.35 23.06
N TYR A 62 -25.95 -36.10 23.31
CA TYR A 62 -26.65 -34.97 22.70
C TYR A 62 -26.55 -33.73 23.59
N ILE A 63 -26.23 -32.60 22.97
CA ILE A 63 -26.16 -31.29 23.63
C ILE A 63 -27.45 -30.54 23.28
N SER A 64 -28.37 -30.43 24.24
CA SER A 64 -29.72 -29.85 24.02
C SER A 64 -29.65 -28.39 23.58
N GLN A 65 -28.65 -27.63 24.02
CA GLN A 65 -28.47 -26.22 23.67
C GLN A 65 -28.06 -26.00 22.21
N LEU A 66 -27.43 -26.99 21.56
CA LEU A 66 -26.96 -26.86 20.17
C LEU A 66 -28.07 -27.13 19.15
N TYR A 67 -29.11 -27.87 19.53
CA TYR A 67 -30.21 -28.21 18.65
C TYR A 67 -31.51 -27.58 19.17
N THR A 68 -31.83 -26.39 18.66
CA THR A 68 -33.12 -25.73 18.92
C THR A 68 -34.02 -25.89 17.69
N ASN A 69 -35.32 -26.12 17.87
CA ASN A 69 -36.25 -26.23 16.74
C ASN A 69 -36.58 -24.85 16.13
N TRP A 70 -35.63 -24.22 15.44
CA TRP A 70 -35.84 -22.99 14.65
C TRP A 70 -36.48 -23.29 13.28
N GLY A 71 -37.49 -24.15 13.24
CA GLY A 71 -38.15 -24.60 12.00
C GLY A 71 -37.36 -25.61 11.16
N LEU A 72 -36.11 -25.94 11.52
CA LEU A 72 -35.31 -26.98 10.87
C LEU A 72 -35.48 -28.32 11.58
N LYS A 73 -36.21 -29.25 10.95
CA LYS A 73 -36.51 -30.58 11.50
C LYS A 73 -35.38 -31.61 11.35
N ASN A 74 -34.40 -31.35 10.48
CA ASN A 74 -33.30 -32.27 10.22
C ASN A 74 -31.96 -31.66 10.71
N PRO A 75 -31.25 -32.30 11.65
CA PRO A 75 -29.93 -31.87 12.11
C PRO A 75 -28.93 -31.61 10.98
N LYS A 76 -29.00 -32.38 9.88
CA LYS A 76 -28.12 -32.20 8.71
C LYS A 76 -28.31 -30.86 8.00
N ASN A 77 -29.43 -30.19 8.19
CA ASN A 77 -29.65 -28.84 7.64
C ASN A 77 -28.80 -27.79 8.36
N TYR A 78 -28.53 -27.96 9.66
CA TYR A 78 -27.61 -27.09 10.40
C TYR A 78 -26.18 -27.21 9.86
N ALA A 79 -25.70 -28.44 9.59
CA ALA A 79 -24.40 -28.67 8.98
C ALA A 79 -24.25 -27.96 7.62
N TYR A 80 -25.31 -27.99 6.79
CA TYR A 80 -25.35 -27.29 5.52
C TYR A 80 -25.29 -25.76 5.68
N LEU A 81 -26.09 -25.18 6.58
CA LEU A 81 -26.09 -23.73 6.83
C LEU A 81 -24.74 -23.24 7.38
N ILE A 82 -24.14 -23.98 8.31
CA ILE A 82 -22.81 -23.67 8.83
C ILE A 82 -21.77 -23.71 7.70
N SER A 83 -21.87 -24.69 6.80
CA SER A 83 -20.96 -24.82 5.66
C SER A 83 -21.08 -23.65 4.68
N ILE A 84 -22.30 -23.21 4.36
CA ILE A 84 -22.52 -21.99 3.57
C ILE A 84 -21.93 -20.77 4.29
N GLY A 85 -22.18 -20.62 5.59
CA GLY A 85 -21.67 -19.51 6.38
C GLY A 85 -20.14 -19.44 6.35
N ILE A 86 -19.45 -20.57 6.54
CA ILE A 86 -17.99 -20.66 6.44
C ILE A 86 -17.52 -20.30 5.03
N LEU A 87 -18.19 -20.79 4.00
CA LEU A 87 -17.81 -20.56 2.61
C LEU A 87 -17.93 -19.07 2.25
N ILE A 88 -19.03 -18.43 2.63
CA ILE A 88 -19.21 -16.98 2.47
C ILE A 88 -18.13 -16.21 3.24
N TYR A 89 -17.85 -16.60 4.49
CA TYR A 89 -16.80 -15.98 5.30
C TYR A 89 -15.40 -16.14 4.67
N PHE A 90 -15.11 -17.31 4.12
CA PHE A 90 -13.85 -17.59 3.43
C PHE A 90 -13.68 -16.72 2.19
N PHE A 91 -14.71 -16.61 1.34
CA PHE A 91 -14.67 -15.71 0.17
C PHE A 91 -14.53 -14.24 0.57
N TYR A 92 -15.26 -13.80 1.61
CA TYR A 92 -15.11 -12.47 2.18
C TYR A 92 -13.66 -12.19 2.59
N LYS A 93 -12.99 -13.16 3.25
CA LYS A 93 -11.58 -13.04 3.65
C LYS A 93 -10.64 -12.93 2.46
N ILE A 94 -10.86 -13.69 1.40
CA ILE A 94 -10.00 -13.65 0.21
C ILE A 94 -10.09 -12.28 -0.47
N TRP A 95 -11.30 -11.77 -0.68
CA TRP A 95 -11.51 -10.57 -1.49
C TRP A 95 -11.32 -9.27 -0.71
N TYR A 96 -11.87 -9.18 0.51
CA TYR A 96 -12.01 -7.90 1.20
C TYR A 96 -11.16 -7.75 2.45
N ALA A 97 -10.69 -8.85 3.05
CA ALA A 97 -9.94 -8.72 4.31
C ALA A 97 -8.54 -8.14 4.10
N PHE A 98 -8.15 -7.35 5.10
CA PHE A 98 -6.81 -6.79 5.23
C PHE A 98 -5.89 -7.76 5.99
N TYR A 99 -4.63 -7.39 6.24
CA TYR A 99 -3.70 -8.18 7.02
C TYR A 99 -3.85 -7.92 8.53
N PRO A 100 -3.82 -8.97 9.36
CA PRO A 100 -3.85 -8.82 10.82
C PRO A 100 -2.48 -8.36 11.35
N TYR A 101 -2.47 -7.50 12.37
CA TYR A 101 -1.25 -6.97 12.98
C TYR A 101 -0.22 -8.04 13.40
N SER A 102 -0.67 -9.20 13.87
CA SER A 102 0.21 -10.32 14.26
C SER A 102 1.07 -10.87 13.12
N LYS A 103 0.75 -10.52 11.86
CA LYS A 103 1.52 -10.90 10.67
C LYS A 103 2.38 -9.77 10.12
N LEU A 104 2.43 -8.59 10.74
CA LEU A 104 3.13 -7.40 10.23
C LEU A 104 4.55 -7.71 9.76
N GLN A 105 5.40 -8.27 10.64
CA GLN A 105 6.78 -8.63 10.27
C GLN A 105 6.86 -9.61 9.11
N ARG A 106 5.97 -10.62 9.06
CA ARG A 106 5.95 -11.61 7.98
C ARG A 106 5.54 -10.98 6.65
N VAL A 107 4.60 -10.04 6.69
CA VAL A 107 4.16 -9.29 5.51
C VAL A 107 5.25 -8.34 5.03
N MET A 108 5.94 -7.62 5.92
CA MET A 108 7.08 -6.76 5.54
C MET A 108 8.22 -7.58 4.94
N SER A 109 8.59 -8.70 5.57
CA SER A 109 9.61 -9.63 5.04
C SER A 109 9.20 -10.21 3.69
N PHE A 110 7.91 -10.46 3.49
CA PHE A 110 7.38 -10.89 2.20
C PHE A 110 7.55 -9.80 1.14
N TYR A 111 7.28 -8.53 1.45
CA TYR A 111 7.49 -7.42 0.52
C TYR A 111 8.97 -7.24 0.18
N SER A 112 9.88 -7.34 1.15
CA SER A 112 11.33 -7.33 0.87
C SER A 112 11.73 -8.44 -0.11
N ARG A 113 11.23 -9.67 0.09
CA ARG A 113 11.48 -10.76 -0.87
C ARG A 113 10.89 -10.51 -2.26
N LEU A 114 9.74 -9.82 -2.36
CA LEU A 114 9.19 -9.43 -3.66
C LEU A 114 10.11 -8.44 -4.38
N ILE A 115 10.77 -7.53 -3.63
CA ILE A 115 11.76 -6.60 -4.18
C ILE A 115 12.99 -7.38 -4.67
N GLU A 116 13.55 -8.25 -3.82
CA GLU A 116 14.72 -9.08 -4.14
C GLU A 116 14.48 -9.97 -5.38
N ASN A 117 13.27 -10.52 -5.52
CA ASN A 117 12.89 -11.37 -6.66
C ASN A 117 12.37 -10.58 -7.88
N ASN A 118 12.44 -9.24 -7.84
CA ASN A 118 11.95 -8.34 -8.90
C ASN A 118 10.45 -8.55 -9.27
N GLU A 119 9.62 -8.91 -8.29
CA GLU A 119 8.17 -9.07 -8.46
C GLU A 119 7.40 -7.76 -8.19
N ILE A 120 7.97 -6.64 -8.66
CA ILE A 120 7.51 -5.28 -8.39
C ILE A 120 6.06 -5.00 -8.83
N PRO A 121 5.58 -5.45 -10.01
CA PRO A 121 4.20 -5.22 -10.42
C PRO A 121 3.18 -5.74 -9.40
N PHE A 122 3.45 -6.91 -8.81
CA PHE A 122 2.58 -7.53 -7.82
C PHE A 122 2.59 -6.75 -6.49
N LEU A 123 3.76 -6.27 -6.07
CA LEU A 123 3.86 -5.41 -4.89
C LEU A 123 3.13 -4.07 -5.10
N LEU A 124 3.22 -3.49 -6.30
CA LEU A 124 2.48 -2.28 -6.65
C LEU A 124 0.96 -2.48 -6.62
N ASP A 125 0.46 -3.61 -7.11
CA ASP A 125 -0.96 -3.97 -6.97
C ASP A 125 -1.40 -4.07 -5.51
N ILE A 126 -0.55 -4.65 -4.66
CA ILE A 126 -0.83 -4.74 -3.23
C ILE A 126 -0.85 -3.35 -2.59
N ILE A 127 0.13 -2.49 -2.90
CA ILE A 127 0.23 -1.14 -2.34
C ILE A 127 -0.99 -0.31 -2.75
N ASP A 128 -1.33 -0.27 -4.03
CA ASP A 128 -2.47 0.51 -4.53
C ASP A 128 -3.80 0.04 -3.91
N ARG A 129 -4.03 -1.28 -3.90
CA ARG A 129 -5.30 -1.85 -3.42
C ARG A 129 -5.46 -1.78 -1.90
N TYR A 130 -4.39 -2.04 -1.14
CA TYR A 130 -4.50 -2.26 0.29
C TYR A 130 -3.89 -1.15 1.14
N HIS A 131 -2.78 -0.53 0.71
CA HIS A 131 -2.00 0.37 1.58
C HIS A 131 -2.09 1.84 1.21
N LYS A 132 -2.44 2.21 -0.02
CA LYS A 132 -2.47 3.61 -0.48
C LYS A 132 -3.23 4.53 0.47
N ILE A 133 -4.49 4.17 0.77
CA ILE A 133 -5.36 4.95 1.67
C ILE A 133 -4.79 4.98 3.10
N ASP A 134 -4.15 3.90 3.54
CA ASP A 134 -3.60 3.81 4.89
C ASP A 134 -2.32 4.64 5.05
N ILE A 135 -1.50 4.72 4.00
CA ILE A 135 -0.32 5.60 3.93
C ILE A 135 -0.76 7.07 3.98
N ILE A 136 -1.70 7.46 3.12
CA ILE A 136 -2.23 8.83 3.06
C ILE A 136 -2.77 9.24 4.44
N LYS A 137 -3.64 8.43 5.03
CA LYS A 137 -4.19 8.69 6.37
C LYS A 137 -3.12 8.70 7.46
N ALA A 138 -2.08 7.90 7.34
CA ALA A 138 -0.98 7.90 8.30
C ALA A 138 -0.25 9.25 8.30
N VAL A 139 0.03 9.81 7.12
CA VAL A 139 0.67 11.11 6.95
C VAL A 139 -0.23 12.24 7.45
N GLU A 140 -1.48 12.30 7.00
CA GLU A 140 -2.44 13.37 7.33
C GLU A 140 -2.71 13.50 8.83
N GLN A 141 -2.60 12.40 9.57
CA GLN A 141 -2.83 12.38 11.01
C GLN A 141 -1.56 12.47 11.84
N THR A 142 -0.42 12.66 11.21
CA THR A 142 0.78 13.08 11.95
C THR A 142 0.49 14.45 12.56
N LYS A 143 1.02 14.69 13.76
CA LYS A 143 0.90 16.01 14.39
C LYS A 143 1.43 17.07 13.42
N ASP A 144 0.80 18.23 13.44
CA ASP A 144 1.31 19.35 12.65
C ASP A 144 2.72 19.68 13.12
N TYR A 145 3.61 19.83 12.15
CA TYR A 145 4.99 20.20 12.36
C TYR A 145 5.03 21.64 12.89
N ASP A 146 5.45 21.81 14.15
CA ASP A 146 5.75 23.11 14.74
C ASP A 146 7.25 23.21 15.02
N THR A 147 7.93 24.09 14.29
CA THR A 147 9.36 24.38 14.41
C THR A 147 9.77 24.81 15.84
N LYS A 148 8.83 25.22 16.70
CA LYS A 148 9.10 25.73 18.05
C LYS A 148 9.05 24.66 19.15
N ASP A 149 8.42 23.50 18.90
CA ASP A 149 8.15 22.48 19.93
C ASP A 149 9.29 21.43 20.08
N ASP A 150 10.18 21.36 19.09
CA ASP A 150 11.13 20.25 18.88
C ASP A 150 12.17 20.09 20.02
N ILE A 151 12.55 21.18 20.68
CA ILE A 151 13.62 21.15 21.71
C ILE A 151 13.06 20.94 23.13
N ARG A 152 11.79 21.30 23.40
CA ARG A 152 11.23 21.31 24.76
C ARG A 152 10.52 20.02 25.16
N GLN A 153 9.85 19.32 24.23
CA GLN A 153 9.07 18.12 24.57
C GLN A 153 9.91 16.84 24.63
N LEU A 154 10.96 16.72 23.83
CA LEU A 154 11.78 15.50 23.71
C LEU A 154 12.61 15.17 24.97
N ARG A 155 12.88 16.13 25.87
CA ARG A 155 13.74 15.91 27.05
C ARG A 155 13.04 15.52 28.35
N PHE A 156 11.71 15.62 28.46
CA PHE A 156 11.04 15.51 29.79
C PHE A 156 9.73 14.70 29.84
N HIS A 157 9.36 13.94 28.81
CA HIS A 157 8.13 13.13 28.88
C HIS A 157 8.34 11.86 29.71
N LYS A 158 7.83 11.85 30.94
CA LYS A 158 7.81 10.67 31.81
C LYS A 158 6.44 10.00 31.67
N GLU A 159 6.40 8.77 31.15
CA GLU A 159 5.16 8.00 30.95
C GLU A 159 4.33 7.94 32.25
N THR A 160 3.12 8.49 32.21
CA THR A 160 2.18 8.45 33.32
C THR A 160 1.51 7.07 33.42
N SER A 161 1.06 6.69 34.63
CA SER A 161 0.36 5.42 34.86
C SER A 161 -0.91 5.24 34.00
N LYS A 162 -1.58 6.35 33.63
CA LYS A 162 -2.71 6.34 32.70
C LYS A 162 -2.31 5.94 31.28
N GLU A 163 -1.14 6.38 30.81
CA GLU A 163 -0.59 6.00 29.50
C GLU A 163 -0.23 4.51 29.45
N LYS A 164 0.32 3.96 30.54
CA LYS A 164 0.61 2.51 30.64
C LYS A 164 -0.65 1.65 30.55
N VAL A 165 -1.72 2.03 31.23
CA VAL A 165 -3.02 1.32 31.17
C VAL A 165 -3.63 1.43 29.77
N LYS A 166 -3.60 2.63 29.16
CA LYS A 166 -4.05 2.85 27.79
C LYS A 166 -3.26 2.01 26.78
N ARG A 167 -1.95 1.84 26.99
CA ARG A 167 -1.09 0.98 26.15
C ARG A 167 -1.51 -0.48 26.23
N ARG A 168 -1.72 -1.02 27.43
CA ARG A 168 -2.18 -2.41 27.62
C ARG A 168 -3.57 -2.64 27.01
N LEU A 169 -4.50 -1.71 27.20
CA LEU A 169 -5.83 -1.77 26.56
C LEU A 169 -5.72 -1.75 25.04
N ASN A 170 -4.86 -0.88 24.48
CA ASN A 170 -4.61 -0.85 23.05
C ASN A 170 -4.02 -2.18 22.55
N GLU A 171 -3.09 -2.81 23.27
CA GLU A 171 -2.54 -4.13 22.88
C GLU A 171 -3.64 -5.21 22.80
N VAL A 172 -4.56 -5.24 23.77
CA VAL A 172 -5.70 -6.16 23.77
C VAL A 172 -6.67 -5.86 22.61
N ILE A 173 -6.98 -4.59 22.38
CA ILE A 173 -7.84 -4.16 21.27
C ILE A 173 -7.21 -4.52 19.92
N LYS A 174 -5.89 -4.34 19.77
CA LYS A 174 -5.16 -4.71 18.54
C LYS A 174 -5.20 -6.21 18.29
N PHE A 175 -5.19 -7.03 19.35
CA PHE A 175 -5.30 -8.48 19.26
C PHE A 175 -6.72 -8.94 18.90
N LEU A 176 -7.74 -8.38 19.56
CA LEU A 176 -9.15 -8.74 19.35
C LEU A 176 -9.72 -8.20 18.04
N PHE A 177 -9.30 -6.99 17.64
CA PHE A 177 -9.68 -6.34 16.39
C PHE A 177 -8.45 -6.18 15.49
N PRO A 178 -7.94 -7.30 14.92
CA PRO A 178 -6.71 -7.31 14.15
C PRO A 178 -6.79 -6.44 12.89
N TYR A 179 -7.99 -6.21 12.36
CA TYR A 179 -8.25 -5.37 11.19
C TYR A 179 -8.65 -3.93 11.54
N SER A 180 -8.51 -3.52 12.81
CA SER A 180 -8.82 -2.17 13.24
C SER A 180 -8.01 -1.12 12.48
N TRP A 181 -8.58 0.07 12.35
CA TRP A 181 -7.92 1.18 11.66
C TRP A 181 -6.56 1.54 12.29
N GLN A 182 -6.39 1.39 13.60
CA GLN A 182 -5.08 1.59 14.26
C GLN A 182 -4.01 0.62 13.76
N ASN A 183 -4.36 -0.65 13.54
CA ASN A 183 -3.44 -1.64 12.98
C ASN A 183 -3.11 -1.32 11.53
N ARG A 184 -4.11 -0.90 10.75
CA ARG A 184 -3.92 -0.44 9.36
C ARG A 184 -2.97 0.76 9.26
N LYS A 185 -3.08 1.72 10.17
CA LYS A 185 -2.13 2.85 10.25
C LYS A 185 -0.68 2.37 10.44
N ILE A 186 -0.46 1.37 11.30
CA ILE A 186 0.89 0.80 11.50
C ILE A 186 1.42 0.19 10.20
N TYR A 187 0.57 -0.52 9.45
CA TYR A 187 0.94 -1.02 8.13
C TYR A 187 1.29 0.13 7.17
N GLY A 188 0.47 1.17 7.08
CA GLY A 188 0.74 2.35 6.25
C GLY A 188 2.10 2.98 6.55
N VAL A 189 2.41 3.20 7.84
CA VAL A 189 3.72 3.73 8.25
C VAL A 189 4.87 2.79 7.87
N ASN A 190 4.74 1.48 8.13
CA ASN A 190 5.81 0.53 7.80
C ASN A 190 6.02 0.40 6.28
N VAL A 191 4.95 0.41 5.48
CA VAL A 191 5.07 0.40 4.02
C VAL A 191 5.72 1.68 3.53
N LEU A 192 5.34 2.84 4.06
CA LEU A 192 5.96 4.12 3.69
C LEU A 192 7.47 4.14 4.00
N TYR A 193 7.86 3.81 5.22
CA TYR A 193 9.24 3.97 5.68
C TYR A 193 10.18 2.81 5.34
N ASN A 194 9.67 1.59 5.19
CA ASN A 194 10.52 0.41 4.94
C ASN A 194 10.42 -0.11 3.50
N ILE A 195 9.36 0.23 2.76
CA ILE A 195 9.15 -0.28 1.40
C ILE A 195 9.22 0.87 0.39
N LEU A 196 8.39 1.92 0.53
CA LEU A 196 8.42 3.05 -0.40
C LEU A 196 9.74 3.81 -0.31
N ASN A 197 10.28 3.99 0.89
CA ASN A 197 11.57 4.66 1.09
C ASN A 197 12.79 3.77 0.78
N ASP A 198 12.59 2.53 0.35
CA ASP A 198 13.68 1.69 -0.08
C ASP A 198 14.17 2.12 -1.47
N HIS A 199 15.48 2.31 -1.61
CA HIS A 199 16.07 2.81 -2.85
C HIS A 199 15.90 1.83 -4.01
N ALA A 200 16.13 0.53 -3.77
CA ALA A 200 16.00 -0.48 -4.81
C ALA A 200 14.54 -0.59 -5.29
N PHE A 201 13.58 -0.53 -4.36
CA PHE A 201 12.17 -0.49 -4.72
C PHE A 201 11.84 0.73 -5.58
N MET A 202 12.28 1.94 -5.20
CA MET A 202 11.98 3.17 -5.97
C MET A 202 12.52 3.17 -7.38
N VAL A 203 13.76 2.73 -7.57
CA VAL A 203 14.38 2.59 -8.90
C VAL A 203 13.54 1.69 -9.81
N LEU A 204 13.08 0.55 -9.28
CA LEU A 204 12.34 -0.45 -10.07
C LEU A 204 10.87 -0.11 -10.27
N ALA A 205 10.25 0.62 -9.32
CA ALA A 205 8.81 0.80 -9.25
C ALA A 205 8.31 2.13 -9.82
N SER A 206 9.09 3.21 -9.66
CA SER A 206 8.73 4.60 -10.03
C SER A 206 8.14 4.71 -11.44
N ASN A 207 8.80 4.09 -12.41
CA ASN A 207 8.45 4.16 -13.82
C ASN A 207 7.24 3.28 -14.22
N GLN A 208 6.93 2.25 -13.44
CA GLN A 208 5.82 1.33 -13.75
C GLN A 208 4.45 1.93 -13.43
N ARG A 209 4.34 2.68 -12.32
CA ARG A 209 3.08 3.31 -11.87
C ARG A 209 3.32 4.70 -11.28
N PRO A 210 3.78 5.69 -12.07
CA PRO A 210 4.09 7.02 -11.57
C PRO A 210 2.88 7.71 -10.91
N TYR A 211 1.66 7.50 -11.44
CA TYR A 211 0.44 8.07 -10.87
C TYR A 211 0.07 7.52 -9.49
N LEU A 212 0.45 6.29 -9.15
CA LEU A 212 0.25 5.75 -7.80
C LEU A 212 1.04 6.55 -6.78
N PHE A 213 2.30 6.87 -7.10
CA PHE A 213 3.18 7.64 -6.23
C PHE A 213 2.75 9.09 -6.17
N ALA A 214 2.41 9.70 -7.31
CA ALA A 214 1.87 11.05 -7.36
C ALA A 214 0.65 11.20 -6.43
N ASP A 215 -0.31 10.28 -6.49
CA ASP A 215 -1.47 10.30 -5.60
C ASP A 215 -1.06 10.34 -4.12
N ILE A 216 -0.08 9.52 -3.71
CA ILE A 216 0.40 9.47 -2.32
C ILE A 216 1.14 10.76 -1.95
N PHE A 217 2.02 11.25 -2.82
CA PHE A 217 2.89 12.39 -2.55
C PHE A 217 2.15 13.73 -2.53
N SER A 218 0.99 13.82 -3.15
CA SER A 218 0.10 14.99 -3.03
C SER A 218 -0.31 15.33 -1.58
N HIS A 219 -0.18 14.38 -0.66
CA HIS A 219 -0.46 14.56 0.77
C HIS A 219 0.79 14.91 1.61
N PHE A 220 1.98 14.98 1.01
CA PHE A 220 3.24 15.25 1.71
C PHE A 220 3.44 16.76 1.86
N LYS A 221 2.59 17.38 2.67
CA LYS A 221 2.54 18.83 2.88
C LYS A 221 3.54 19.28 3.94
N LYS A 222 3.93 20.56 3.87
CA LYS A 222 4.81 21.21 4.86
C LYS A 222 4.34 21.05 6.30
N SER A 223 3.03 21.16 6.54
CA SER A 223 2.44 20.95 7.87
C SER A 223 2.63 19.53 8.41
N LYS A 224 2.88 18.54 7.55
CA LYS A 224 3.03 17.13 7.91
C LYS A 224 4.45 16.61 7.69
N ARG A 225 5.46 17.50 7.67
CA ARG A 225 6.89 17.20 7.41
C ARG A 225 7.42 15.95 8.13
N ASP A 226 7.07 15.75 9.40
CA ASP A 226 7.54 14.59 10.19
C ASP A 226 6.80 13.28 9.88
N GLY A 227 5.74 13.34 9.07
CA GLY A 227 4.90 12.21 8.71
C GLY A 227 5.48 11.33 7.59
N PHE A 228 6.47 11.82 6.83
CA PHE A 228 7.01 11.14 5.66
C PHE A 228 8.53 11.32 5.50
N PRO A 229 9.23 10.40 4.80
CA PRO A 229 10.67 10.48 4.58
C PRO A 229 11.08 11.71 3.75
N LYS A 230 12.26 12.30 4.04
CA LYS A 230 12.69 13.57 3.41
C LYS A 230 13.02 13.45 1.93
N GLU A 231 13.74 12.40 1.55
CA GLU A 231 14.30 12.26 0.20
C GLU A 231 13.44 11.40 -0.73
N LEU A 232 12.31 10.88 -0.26
CA LEU A 232 11.49 9.93 -1.03
C LEU A 232 10.96 10.53 -2.34
N VAL A 233 10.43 11.75 -2.29
CA VAL A 233 9.90 12.42 -3.49
C VAL A 233 11.03 12.80 -4.46
N ASN A 234 12.17 13.25 -3.93
CA ASN A 234 13.35 13.54 -4.73
C ASN A 234 13.86 12.30 -5.46
N LEU A 235 14.00 11.18 -4.75
CA LEU A 235 14.42 9.91 -5.34
C LEU A 235 13.46 9.47 -6.46
N PHE A 236 12.15 9.54 -6.21
CA PHE A 236 11.15 9.23 -7.23
C PHE A 236 11.31 10.11 -8.48
N LEU A 237 11.43 11.44 -8.31
CA LEU A 237 11.59 12.36 -9.42
C LEU A 237 12.90 12.15 -10.18
N SER A 238 14.01 11.97 -9.47
CA SER A 238 15.30 11.64 -10.07
C SER A 238 15.21 10.40 -10.95
N GLU A 239 14.52 9.35 -10.49
CA GLU A 239 14.32 8.13 -11.28
C GLU A 239 13.43 8.33 -12.51
N LEU A 240 12.36 9.13 -12.40
CA LEU A 240 11.54 9.47 -13.56
C LEU A 240 12.32 10.27 -14.62
N ILE A 241 13.14 11.23 -14.18
CA ILE A 241 13.97 12.06 -15.07
C ILE A 241 15.06 11.20 -15.70
N HIS A 242 15.78 10.40 -14.90
CA HIS A 242 16.86 9.55 -15.36
C HIS A 242 16.40 8.57 -16.46
N GLN A 243 15.25 7.93 -16.25
CA GLN A 243 14.64 6.96 -17.18
C GLN A 243 13.81 7.60 -18.30
N LYS A 244 13.73 8.95 -18.37
CA LYS A 244 12.95 9.70 -19.36
C LYS A 244 11.50 9.25 -19.43
N GLN A 245 10.86 9.18 -18.26
CA GLN A 245 9.52 8.63 -18.16
C GLN A 245 8.53 9.40 -19.05
N PHE A 246 7.80 8.66 -19.89
CA PHE A 246 6.90 9.19 -20.92
C PHE A 246 5.81 10.15 -20.39
N TRP A 247 5.11 9.77 -19.33
CA TRP A 247 4.05 10.56 -18.69
C TRP A 247 4.63 11.86 -18.12
N LEU A 248 5.71 11.82 -17.35
CA LEU A 248 6.34 13.04 -16.83
C LEU A 248 6.71 14.00 -17.98
N LYS A 249 7.35 13.48 -19.02
CA LYS A 249 7.71 14.26 -20.22
C LYS A 249 6.49 14.88 -20.89
N ARG A 250 5.42 14.11 -21.08
CA ARG A 250 4.17 14.59 -21.68
C ARG A 250 3.55 15.70 -20.85
N GLU A 251 3.45 15.51 -19.53
CA GLU A 251 2.85 16.53 -18.66
C GLU A 251 3.67 17.83 -18.65
N LEU A 252 5.00 17.74 -18.68
CA LEU A 252 5.88 18.90 -18.82
C LEU A 252 5.70 19.59 -20.18
N GLN A 253 5.52 18.83 -21.27
CA GLN A 253 5.22 19.38 -22.59
C GLN A 253 3.91 20.16 -22.60
N ASP A 254 2.86 19.57 -22.01
CA ASP A 254 1.54 20.20 -21.94
C ASP A 254 1.59 21.51 -21.12
N SER A 255 2.51 21.61 -20.15
CA SER A 255 2.66 22.80 -19.30
C SER A 255 3.18 24.04 -20.04
N GLN A 256 3.86 23.87 -21.17
CA GLN A 256 4.48 24.99 -21.90
C GLN A 256 3.50 25.92 -22.60
N ASN A 257 2.25 25.51 -22.78
CA ASN A 257 1.30 26.25 -23.64
C ASN A 257 0.52 27.35 -22.91
N HIS A 258 0.85 27.68 -21.65
CA HIS A 258 0.07 28.60 -20.84
C HIS A 258 0.95 29.61 -20.07
N ASP A 259 1.12 30.80 -20.64
CA ASP A 259 1.93 31.89 -20.07
C ASP A 259 1.28 32.58 -18.84
N THR A 260 -0.04 32.50 -18.67
CA THR A 260 -0.81 33.24 -17.64
C THR A 260 -1.31 32.37 -16.49
N GLY A 261 -0.82 31.13 -16.39
CA GLY A 261 -1.26 30.13 -15.42
C GLY A 261 -2.01 28.97 -16.06
N GLN A 262 -2.04 27.84 -15.36
CA GLN A 262 -2.65 26.62 -15.89
C GLN A 262 -4.16 26.61 -15.62
N PRO A 263 -5.00 26.23 -16.60
CA PRO A 263 -6.44 26.09 -16.39
C PRO A 263 -6.77 24.92 -15.46
N GLU A 264 -7.95 24.89 -14.84
CA GLU A 264 -8.32 23.82 -13.88
C GLU A 264 -8.19 22.41 -14.46
N TRP A 265 -8.60 22.22 -15.72
CA TRP A 265 -8.50 20.94 -16.43
C TRP A 265 -7.06 20.45 -16.60
N PHE A 266 -6.06 21.34 -16.52
CA PHE A 266 -4.65 20.98 -16.64
C PHE A 266 -4.26 20.00 -15.53
N PHE A 267 -4.66 20.29 -14.29
CA PHE A 267 -4.31 19.45 -13.15
C PHE A 267 -5.11 18.14 -13.09
N GLU A 268 -6.27 18.08 -13.75
CA GLU A 268 -7.03 16.83 -13.91
C GLU A 268 -6.30 15.84 -14.83
N ASN A 269 -5.67 16.34 -15.89
CA ASN A 269 -5.01 15.53 -16.91
C ASN A 269 -3.51 15.27 -16.65
N ASN A 270 -2.88 16.12 -15.83
CA ASN A 270 -1.45 16.08 -15.50
C ASN A 270 -1.26 15.75 -14.02
N ARG A 271 -1.42 14.48 -13.67
CA ARG A 271 -1.51 14.01 -12.28
C ARG A 271 -0.18 14.07 -11.53
N ILE A 272 0.95 13.87 -12.22
CA ILE A 272 2.27 13.96 -11.58
C ILE A 272 2.54 15.42 -11.20
N LEU A 273 2.33 16.35 -12.13
CA LEU A 273 2.47 17.77 -11.88
C LEU A 273 1.44 18.25 -10.85
N ALA A 274 0.16 17.89 -10.98
CA ALA A 274 -0.86 18.25 -10.00
C ALA A 274 -0.49 17.84 -8.58
N ALA A 275 -0.02 16.61 -8.39
CA ALA A 275 0.40 16.14 -7.09
C ALA A 275 1.56 16.95 -6.47
N LEU A 276 2.49 17.43 -7.29
CA LEU A 276 3.76 17.98 -6.82
C LEU A 276 3.81 19.51 -6.81
N ILE A 277 3.08 20.18 -7.71
CA ILE A 277 3.18 21.64 -7.90
C ILE A 277 1.87 22.39 -7.67
N GLN A 278 0.70 21.74 -7.66
CA GLN A 278 -0.58 22.42 -7.44
C GLN A 278 -0.67 22.99 -6.02
N ASP A 279 -0.15 22.26 -5.03
CA ASP A 279 -0.02 22.72 -3.65
C ASP A 279 1.43 23.13 -3.37
N LEU A 280 1.67 24.44 -3.24
CA LEU A 280 2.99 24.99 -2.97
C LEU A 280 3.62 24.44 -1.68
N SER A 281 2.81 24.02 -0.71
CA SER A 281 3.32 23.42 0.54
C SER A 281 3.88 22.02 0.33
N VAL A 282 3.43 21.31 -0.71
CA VAL A 282 3.99 20.02 -1.15
C VAL A 282 5.27 20.28 -1.94
N ALA A 283 5.23 21.23 -2.88
CA ALA A 283 6.40 21.57 -3.70
C ALA A 283 7.60 22.00 -2.84
N ASP A 284 7.36 22.89 -1.88
CA ASP A 284 8.38 23.47 -0.98
C ASP A 284 9.02 22.41 -0.08
N VAL A 285 8.20 21.63 0.65
CA VAL A 285 8.72 20.68 1.64
C VAL A 285 9.48 19.49 1.02
N ASN A 286 9.14 19.15 -0.22
CA ASN A 286 9.78 18.07 -0.96
C ASN A 286 10.85 18.55 -1.93
N GLU A 287 11.14 19.87 -1.98
CA GLU A 287 12.17 20.47 -2.83
C GLU A 287 12.05 20.03 -4.30
N VAL A 288 10.83 20.03 -4.86
CA VAL A 288 10.53 19.41 -6.17
C VAL A 288 11.45 19.90 -7.29
N TRP A 289 11.99 21.12 -7.21
CA TRP A 289 12.94 21.68 -8.18
C TRP A 289 14.34 21.04 -8.16
N ARG A 290 14.75 20.41 -7.05
CA ARG A 290 16.11 19.92 -6.83
C ARG A 290 16.50 18.80 -7.80
N PRO A 291 15.72 17.71 -7.98
CA PRO A 291 16.06 16.63 -8.91
C PRO A 291 16.24 17.12 -10.35
N PHE A 292 15.42 18.08 -10.74
CA PHE A 292 15.48 18.73 -12.04
C PHE A 292 16.75 19.57 -12.22
N GLY A 293 17.14 20.35 -11.21
CA GLY A 293 18.37 21.13 -11.22
C GLY A 293 19.62 20.25 -11.23
N GLU A 294 19.66 19.21 -10.39
CA GLU A 294 20.76 18.23 -10.34
C GLU A 294 20.93 17.51 -11.69
N ALA A 295 19.82 17.05 -12.30
CA ALA A 295 19.84 16.42 -13.62
C ALA A 295 20.36 17.38 -14.71
N ALA A 296 19.96 18.65 -14.68
CA ALA A 296 20.41 19.64 -15.64
C ALA A 296 21.92 19.93 -15.51
N ILE A 297 22.44 20.03 -14.28
CA ILE A 297 23.88 20.22 -14.03
C ILE A 297 24.67 19.05 -14.59
N HIS A 298 24.27 17.81 -14.27
CA HIS A 298 24.93 16.61 -14.79
C HIS A 298 24.90 16.53 -16.32
N GLU A 299 23.77 16.88 -16.94
CA GLU A 299 23.66 16.90 -18.41
C GLU A 299 24.58 17.95 -19.04
N ILE A 300 24.71 19.13 -18.44
CA ILE A 300 25.64 20.18 -18.90
C ILE A 300 27.09 19.69 -18.77
N GLU A 301 27.44 19.02 -17.68
CA GLU A 301 28.77 18.46 -17.48
C GLU A 301 29.08 17.35 -18.50
N ASP A 302 28.14 16.43 -18.71
CA ASP A 302 28.26 15.35 -19.71
C ASP A 302 28.44 15.92 -21.11
N GLU A 303 27.64 16.91 -21.50
CA GLU A 303 27.74 17.57 -22.81
C GLU A 303 29.06 18.35 -22.94
N ARG A 304 29.55 19.00 -21.88
CA ARG A 304 30.88 19.66 -21.90
C ARG A 304 32.01 18.65 -22.16
N ASN A 305 31.90 17.44 -21.60
CA ASN A 305 32.89 16.38 -21.82
C ASN A 305 32.92 15.88 -23.27
N LEU A 306 31.84 16.05 -24.04
CA LEU A 306 31.78 15.69 -25.46
C LEU A 306 32.45 16.72 -26.39
N GLY A 307 32.85 17.90 -25.89
CA GLY A 307 33.57 18.91 -26.66
C GLY A 307 32.82 19.31 -27.95
N TYR A 308 33.49 19.27 -29.10
CA TYR A 308 32.92 19.65 -30.40
C TYR A 308 31.82 18.71 -30.92
N GLU A 309 31.72 17.49 -30.37
CA GLU A 309 30.63 16.56 -30.71
C GLU A 309 29.35 16.83 -29.91
N SER A 310 29.45 17.69 -28.88
CA SER A 310 28.32 18.07 -28.05
C SER A 310 27.20 18.66 -28.89
N LYS A 311 25.98 18.22 -28.57
CA LYS A 311 24.80 18.78 -29.19
C LYS A 311 24.49 20.18 -28.65
N MET A 312 25.17 20.64 -27.58
CA MET A 312 25.07 21.99 -27.04
C MET A 312 25.59 23.06 -28.03
N PHE A 313 26.61 22.73 -28.84
CA PHE A 313 27.24 23.66 -29.79
C PHE A 313 26.63 23.61 -31.22
N LYS A 314 25.55 22.85 -31.43
CA LYS A 314 24.85 22.82 -32.73
C LYS A 314 23.89 24.02 -32.82
N GLU A 315 24.15 24.92 -33.78
CA GLU A 315 23.44 26.20 -34.00
C GLU A 315 21.94 26.07 -34.31
N PHE A 316 21.47 24.91 -34.78
CA PHE A 316 20.07 24.67 -35.11
C PHE A 316 19.52 23.45 -34.37
N LYS A 317 18.72 23.70 -33.34
CA LYS A 317 17.88 22.69 -32.71
C LYS A 317 16.44 22.93 -33.12
N GLU A 318 15.87 22.00 -33.89
CA GLU A 318 14.41 21.97 -34.06
C GLU A 318 13.77 21.75 -32.68
N LYS A 319 12.64 22.42 -32.41
CA LYS A 319 11.94 22.34 -31.11
C LYS A 319 11.65 20.89 -30.66
N GLN A 320 11.52 19.96 -31.60
CA GLN A 320 11.34 18.54 -31.31
C GLN A 320 12.53 17.88 -30.59
N PHE A 321 13.75 18.33 -30.86
CA PHE A 321 14.96 17.80 -30.22
C PHE A 321 15.18 18.34 -28.80
N LEU A 322 14.54 19.44 -28.40
CA LEU A 322 14.66 20.01 -27.04
C LEU A 322 14.21 19.03 -25.96
N TRP A 323 13.27 18.14 -26.30
CA TRP A 323 12.73 17.14 -25.39
C TRP A 323 13.46 15.80 -25.43
N GLU A 324 14.51 15.67 -26.24
CA GLU A 324 15.42 14.52 -26.18
C GLU A 324 16.46 14.66 -25.05
N TYR A 325 16.69 15.90 -24.61
CA TYR A 325 17.52 16.26 -23.45
C TYR A 325 16.79 15.94 -22.14
N ARG A 326 17.53 15.52 -21.11
CA ARG A 326 16.99 15.06 -19.83
C ARG A 326 16.30 16.19 -19.05
N THR A 327 16.74 17.44 -19.23
CA THR A 327 16.11 18.61 -18.60
C THR A 327 16.47 19.90 -19.35
N TYR A 328 15.67 20.31 -20.33
CA TYR A 328 15.77 21.68 -20.86
C TYR A 328 14.79 22.58 -20.11
N PHE A 329 15.23 23.18 -19.00
CA PHE A 329 14.57 24.37 -18.47
C PHE A 329 14.91 25.52 -19.39
N SER A 330 13.97 25.93 -20.23
CA SER A 330 14.02 27.28 -20.78
C SER A 330 13.78 28.23 -19.61
N ILE A 331 14.85 28.75 -19.01
CA ILE A 331 14.78 30.01 -18.29
C ILE A 331 14.43 31.04 -19.36
N GLN A 332 13.14 31.33 -19.53
CA GLN A 332 12.70 32.55 -20.21
C GLN A 332 13.09 33.70 -19.28
N GLY A 333 14.36 34.12 -19.38
CA GLY A 333 14.76 35.44 -18.95
C GLY A 333 14.18 36.43 -19.95
N SER A 334 13.02 36.99 -19.63
CA SER A 334 12.57 38.24 -20.23
C SER A 334 13.60 39.31 -19.86
N ILE A 335 14.37 39.74 -20.87
CA ILE A 335 15.04 41.04 -20.88
C ILE A 335 14.02 42.07 -21.35
#